data_AF-A0A915UT32-F1
#
_entry.id   AF-A0A915UT32-F1
#
_cell.length_a   1.000
_cell.length_b   1.000
_cell.length_c   1.000
_cell.angle_alpha   90.00
_cell.angle_beta   90.00
_cell.angle_gamma   90.00
#
_symmetry.space_group_name_H-M   'P 1'
#
loop_
_entity.id
_entity.type
_entity.pdbx_description
1 polymer ?
#
loop_
_entity_poly.entity_id
_entity_poly.type
_entity_poly.pdbx_seq_one_letter_code
_entity_poly.pdbx_strand_id
1 'polypeptide(L)'
;MKNECEHWEPLLHEWLEDWLAESEHAAVEAHLKACPACCAKVAGWQAVGRALRELPRVAAPARRSPHTAPEPRGALRLALALCLPTALLVVAFRTSFSPPLTPVSPDAVAQTIARPFTAPVQTLWNRLQEVISSWTAS
;
A
#
# COMPACT_ATOMS: atom_id res chain seq x y z
N MET A 1 26.53 10.97 10.65
CA MET A 1 26.27 11.93 9.55
C MET A 1 25.20 11.48 8.54
N LYS A 2 24.89 10.18 8.35
CA LYS A 2 23.73 9.77 7.50
C LYS A 2 22.36 10.14 8.12
N ASN A 3 22.19 9.95 9.42
CA ASN A 3 20.90 10.19 10.10
C ASN A 3 20.45 11.65 10.09
N GLU A 4 21.39 12.61 10.07
CA GLU A 4 21.04 14.04 9.98
C GLU A 4 20.49 14.38 8.59
N CYS A 5 20.98 13.74 7.53
CA CYS A 5 20.54 13.99 6.16
C CYS A 5 19.10 13.51 5.90
N GLU A 6 18.65 12.45 6.57
CA GLU A 6 17.27 11.96 6.45
C GLU A 6 16.26 12.96 7.00
N HIS A 7 16.62 13.71 8.05
CA HIS A 7 15.76 14.76 8.60
C HIS A 7 15.55 15.92 7.63
N TRP A 8 16.57 16.24 6.80
CA TRP A 8 16.50 17.35 5.85
C TRP A 8 15.72 17.02 4.57
N GLU A 9 15.55 15.74 4.24
CA GLU A 9 14.99 15.33 2.94
C GLU A 9 13.60 15.92 2.63
N PRO A 10 12.64 15.99 3.57
CA PRO A 10 11.36 16.67 3.35
C PRO A 10 11.55 18.19 3.12
N LEU A 11 12.39 18.83 3.93
CA LEU A 11 12.66 20.27 3.85
C LEU A 11 13.36 20.65 2.54
N LEU A 12 14.21 19.77 1.98
CA LEU A 12 14.86 20.01 0.69
C LEU A 12 13.85 20.07 -0.47
N HIS A 13 12.77 19.29 -0.41
CA HIS A 13 11.70 19.36 -1.40
C HIS A 13 10.88 20.65 -1.26
N GLU A 14 10.49 21.02 -0.04
CA GLU A 14 9.76 22.26 0.22
C GLU A 14 10.58 23.51 -0.15
N TRP A 15 11.90 23.47 0.10
CA TRP A 15 12.84 24.50 -0.34
C TRP A 15 12.89 24.63 -1.86
N LEU A 16 12.87 23.50 -2.58
CA LEU A 16 12.92 23.49 -4.05
C LEU A 16 11.67 24.10 -4.69
N GLU A 17 10.53 23.94 -4.02
CA GLU A 17 9.23 24.46 -4.45
C GLU A 17 8.94 25.87 -3.89
N ASP A 18 9.88 26.46 -3.15
CA ASP A 18 9.78 27.80 -2.52
C ASP A 18 8.61 27.91 -1.51
N TRP A 19 8.36 26.84 -0.75
CA TRP A 19 7.25 26.74 0.21
C TRP A 19 7.67 26.91 1.68
N LEU A 20 8.97 27.04 1.95
CA LEU A 20 9.50 27.19 3.30
C LEU A 20 9.41 28.64 3.79
N ALA A 21 9.37 28.83 5.12
CA ALA A 21 9.56 30.15 5.69
C ALA A 21 11.02 30.63 5.54
N GLU A 22 11.24 31.95 5.53
CA GLU A 22 12.57 32.56 5.37
C GLU A 22 13.62 32.02 6.36
N SER A 23 13.22 31.78 7.61
CA SER A 23 14.10 31.21 8.64
C SER A 23 14.53 29.77 8.34
N GLU A 24 13.68 28.99 7.69
CA GLU A 24 13.95 27.61 7.31
C GLU A 24 14.78 27.54 6.01
N HIS A 25 14.56 28.49 5.09
CA HIS A 25 15.41 28.69 3.91
C HIS A 25 16.88 28.83 4.30
N ALA A 26 17.18 29.74 5.24
CA ALA A 26 18.55 29.98 5.69
C ALA A 26 19.18 28.72 6.33
N ALA A 27 18.39 27.93 7.07
CA ALA A 27 18.85 26.70 7.70
C ALA A 27 19.18 25.61 6.66
N VAL A 28 18.32 25.45 5.65
CA VAL A 28 18.54 24.53 4.53
C VAL A 28 19.76 24.94 3.72
N GLU A 29 19.93 26.23 3.41
CA GLU A 29 21.12 26.73 2.70
C GLU A 29 22.42 26.48 3.47
N ALA A 30 22.41 26.68 4.79
CA ALA A 30 23.55 26.38 5.63
C ALA A 30 23.91 24.88 5.58
N HIS A 31 22.89 24.00 5.62
CA HIS A 31 23.10 22.56 5.47
C HIS A 31 23.65 22.19 4.09
N LEU A 32 23.12 22.77 3.00
CA LEU A 32 23.57 22.52 1.63
C LEU A 32 25.03 22.95 1.41
N LYS A 33 25.48 24.04 2.06
CA LYS A 33 26.89 24.48 2.04
C LYS A 33 27.80 23.49 2.77
N ALA A 34 27.31 22.82 3.81
CA ALA A 34 28.09 21.90 4.62
C ALA A 34 28.05 20.45 4.10
N CYS A 35 26.99 20.04 3.41
CA CYS A 35 26.74 18.65 3.02
C CYS A 35 26.73 18.45 1.49
N PRO A 36 27.82 17.90 0.91
CA PRO A 36 27.88 17.67 -0.54
C PRO A 36 26.88 16.62 -1.03
N ALA A 37 26.48 15.67 -0.18
CA ALA A 37 25.52 14.63 -0.53
C ALA A 37 24.11 15.21 -0.77
N CYS A 38 23.66 16.10 0.12
CA CYS A 38 22.38 16.78 -0.03
C CYS A 38 22.40 17.76 -1.21
N CYS A 39 23.53 18.46 -1.43
CA CYS A 39 23.73 19.29 -2.61
C CYS A 39 23.60 18.48 -3.92
N ALA A 40 24.21 17.29 -3.99
CA ALA A 40 24.09 16.41 -5.14
C ALA A 40 22.65 15.91 -5.38
N LYS A 41 21.90 15.60 -4.32
CA LYS A 41 20.47 15.24 -4.42
C LYS A 41 19.65 16.38 -5.05
N VAL A 42 19.77 17.60 -4.51
CA VAL A 42 19.07 18.78 -5.01
C VAL A 42 19.42 19.06 -6.47
N ALA A 43 20.71 18.99 -6.83
CA ALA A 43 21.16 19.16 -8.21
C ALA A 43 20.54 18.12 -9.15
N GLY A 44 20.41 16.86 -8.70
CA GLY A 44 19.73 15.79 -9.41
C GLY A 44 18.25 16.08 -9.67
N TRP A 45 17.51 16.53 -8.65
CA TRP A 45 16.09 16.89 -8.79
C TRP A 45 15.90 18.09 -9.73
N GLN A 46 16.74 19.12 -9.64
CA GLN A 46 16.70 20.25 -10.55
C GLN A 46 16.99 19.83 -12.00
N ALA A 47 17.90 18.88 -12.22
CA ALA A 47 18.19 18.33 -13.54
C ALA A 47 16.97 17.61 -14.13
N VAL A 48 16.28 16.77 -13.34
CA VAL A 48 15.02 16.13 -13.76
C VAL A 48 13.96 17.19 -14.09
N GLY A 49 13.79 18.19 -13.22
CA GLY A 49 12.84 19.28 -13.45
C GLY A 49 13.11 20.07 -14.75
N ARG A 50 14.39 20.32 -15.07
CA ARG A 50 14.78 20.93 -16.36
C ARG A 50 14.44 20.02 -17.54
N ALA A 51 14.83 18.74 -17.47
CA ALA A 51 14.54 17.77 -18.53
C ALA A 51 13.03 17.65 -18.81
N LEU A 52 12.20 17.64 -17.76
CA LEU A 52 10.73 17.61 -17.89
C LEU A 52 10.19 18.88 -18.57
N ARG A 53 10.77 20.06 -18.30
CA ARG A 53 10.36 21.33 -18.94
C ARG A 53 10.78 21.41 -20.41
N GLU A 54 11.85 20.71 -20.78
CA GLU A 54 12.34 20.60 -22.17
C GLU A 54 11.53 19.61 -23.02
N LEU A 55 10.68 18.78 -22.39
CA LEU A 55 9.83 17.85 -23.13
C LEU A 55 8.89 18.61 -24.09
N PRO A 56 8.66 18.08 -25.30
CA PRO A 56 7.69 18.64 -26.23
C PRO A 56 6.31 18.76 -25.58
N ARG A 57 5.75 19.97 -25.61
CA ARG A 57 4.36 20.18 -25.16
C ARG A 57 3.43 19.55 -26.16
N VAL A 58 2.77 18.47 -25.76
CA VAL A 58 1.68 17.87 -26.53
C VAL A 58 0.42 18.69 -26.26
N ALA A 59 -0.27 19.13 -27.32
CA ALA A 59 -1.54 19.82 -27.17
C ALA A 59 -2.53 18.90 -26.44
N ALA A 60 -3.20 19.44 -25.41
CA ALA A 60 -4.28 18.70 -24.76
C ALA A 60 -5.36 18.38 -25.80
N PRO A 61 -5.92 17.16 -25.81
CA PRO A 61 -6.98 16.80 -26.74
C PRO A 61 -8.18 17.73 -26.58
N ALA A 62 -8.73 18.22 -27.69
CA ALA A 62 -9.81 19.22 -27.72
C ALA A 62 -11.08 18.81 -26.95
N ARG A 63 -11.26 17.51 -26.70
CA ARG A 63 -12.36 16.97 -25.92
C ARG A 63 -11.84 15.87 -25.02
N ARG A 64 -11.59 16.21 -23.76
CA ARG A 64 -11.46 15.20 -22.70
C ARG A 64 -12.88 14.76 -22.36
N SER A 65 -13.34 13.66 -22.93
CA SER A 65 -14.54 13.02 -22.38
C SER A 65 -14.21 12.69 -20.92
N PRO A 66 -14.93 13.23 -19.93
CA PRO A 66 -14.75 12.78 -18.56
C PRO A 66 -14.99 11.28 -18.60
N HIS A 67 -13.93 10.50 -18.39
CA HIS A 67 -14.10 9.11 -18.07
C HIS A 67 -14.71 9.15 -16.67
N THR A 68 -16.04 9.11 -16.60
CA THR A 68 -16.75 8.89 -15.36
C THR A 68 -16.26 7.55 -14.85
N ALA A 69 -15.31 7.59 -13.92
CA ALA A 69 -14.97 6.43 -13.13
C ALA A 69 -16.30 5.87 -12.59
N PRO A 70 -16.55 4.55 -12.69
CA PRO A 70 -17.77 3.97 -12.17
C PRO A 70 -17.89 4.39 -10.70
N GLU A 71 -19.01 5.04 -10.34
CA GLU A 71 -19.20 5.56 -8.99
C GLU A 71 -19.00 4.42 -7.97
N PRO A 72 -18.07 4.56 -7.01
CA PRO A 72 -17.78 3.50 -6.03
C PRO A 72 -18.95 3.24 -5.08
N ARG A 73 -20.00 4.06 -5.15
CA ARG A 73 -21.21 3.93 -4.32
C ARG A 73 -21.97 2.64 -4.59
N GLY A 74 -21.92 2.11 -5.81
CA GLY A 74 -22.54 0.81 -6.13
C GLY A 74 -21.86 -0.35 -5.41
N ALA A 75 -20.54 -0.40 -5.47
CA ALA A 75 -19.74 -1.41 -4.78
C ALA A 75 -19.85 -1.31 -3.25
N LEU A 76 -19.86 -0.08 -2.71
CA LEU A 76 -20.03 0.14 -1.27
C LEU A 76 -21.40 -0.31 -0.76
N ARG A 77 -22.47 -0.04 -1.53
CA ARG A 77 -23.84 -0.50 -1.20
C ARG A 77 -23.95 -2.03 -1.22
N LEU A 78 -23.33 -2.68 -2.21
CA LEU A 78 -23.27 -4.14 -2.30
C LEU A 78 -22.46 -4.75 -1.14
N ALA A 79 -21.30 -4.17 -0.81
CA ALA A 79 -20.48 -4.63 0.31
C ALA A 79 -21.22 -4.51 1.66
N LEU A 80 -21.89 -3.37 1.90
CA LEU A 80 -22.72 -3.17 3.10
C LEU A 80 -23.91 -4.14 3.15
N ALA A 81 -24.58 -4.36 2.02
CA ALA A 81 -25.70 -5.28 1.92
C ALA A 81 -25.30 -6.74 2.19
N LEU A 82 -24.06 -7.13 1.88
CA LEU A 82 -23.55 -8.48 2.16
C LEU A 82 -23.03 -8.63 3.60
N CYS A 83 -22.36 -7.61 4.16
CA CYS A 83 -21.75 -7.67 5.50
C CYS A 83 -22.75 -7.62 6.65
N LEU A 84 -23.83 -6.84 6.55
CA LEU A 84 -24.85 -6.74 7.60
C LEU A 84 -25.53 -8.08 7.93
N PRO A 85 -26.07 -8.84 6.95
CA PRO A 85 -26.70 -10.12 7.23
C PRO A 85 -25.69 -11.18 7.69
N THR A 86 -24.45 -11.17 7.19
CA THR A 86 -23.41 -12.10 7.69
C THR A 86 -23.03 -11.80 9.14
N ALA A 87 -22.86 -10.53 9.52
CA ALA A 87 -22.59 -10.16 10.91
C ALA A 87 -23.75 -10.58 11.83
N LEU A 88 -25.00 -10.41 11.39
CA LEU A 88 -26.18 -10.79 12.15
C LEU A 88 -26.29 -12.31 12.33
N LEU A 89 -25.97 -13.08 11.28
CA LEU A 89 -25.87 -14.55 11.35
C LEU A 89 -24.77 -15.01 12.30
N VAL A 90 -23.58 -14.37 12.28
CA VAL A 90 -22.49 -14.70 13.21
C VAL A 90 -22.91 -14.46 14.65
N VAL A 91 -23.56 -13.32 14.96
CA VAL A 91 -24.05 -13.04 16.33
C VAL A 91 -25.13 -14.04 16.74
N ALA A 92 -26.11 -14.32 15.89
CA ALA A 92 -27.20 -15.25 16.18
C ALA A 92 -26.71 -16.69 16.39
N PHE A 93 -25.70 -17.14 15.63
CA PHE A 93 -25.09 -18.46 15.83
C PHE A 93 -24.13 -18.51 17.00
N ARG A 94 -23.50 -17.38 17.39
CA ARG A 94 -22.63 -17.34 18.58
C ARG A 94 -23.40 -17.56 19.87
N THR A 95 -24.68 -17.17 19.93
CA THR A 95 -25.53 -17.37 21.11
C THR A 95 -26.05 -18.80 21.26
N SER A 96 -26.07 -19.61 20.19
CA SER A 96 -26.53 -21.00 20.23
C SER A 96 -25.41 -22.01 20.51
N PHE A 97 -24.16 -21.58 20.51
CA PHE A 97 -22.99 -22.43 20.78
C PHE A 97 -22.27 -21.99 22.06
N SER A 98 -22.92 -22.17 23.21
CA SER A 98 -22.21 -22.26 24.50
C SER A 98 -21.98 -23.74 24.80
N PRO A 99 -20.87 -24.36 24.36
CA PRO A 99 -20.51 -25.67 24.86
C PRO A 99 -20.22 -25.58 26.38
N PRO A 100 -20.54 -26.63 27.15
CA PRO A 100 -20.14 -26.67 28.56
C PRO A 100 -18.62 -26.54 28.64
N LEU A 101 -18.14 -25.62 29.48
CA LEU A 101 -16.73 -25.40 29.78
C LEU A 101 -16.15 -26.66 30.43
N THR A 102 -15.74 -27.61 29.60
CA THR A 102 -14.79 -28.64 29.99
C THR A 102 -13.38 -28.09 29.76
N PRO A 103 -12.42 -28.36 30.64
CA PRO A 103 -11.05 -27.87 30.49
C PRO A 103 -10.42 -28.52 29.26
N VAL A 104 -10.39 -27.77 28.15
CA VAL A 104 -9.80 -28.20 26.89
C VAL A 104 -8.28 -28.04 26.98
N SER A 105 -7.57 -29.17 26.87
CA SER A 105 -6.12 -29.20 26.68
C SER A 105 -5.74 -28.45 25.39
N PRO A 106 -4.68 -27.62 25.41
CA PRO A 106 -4.29 -26.76 24.28
C PRO A 106 -4.09 -27.50 22.95
N ASP A 107 -3.76 -28.79 22.99
CA ASP A 107 -3.55 -29.60 21.78
C ASP A 107 -4.83 -29.86 20.98
N ALA A 108 -5.99 -29.90 21.63
CA ALA A 108 -7.27 -30.19 20.97
C ALA A 108 -7.81 -29.00 20.17
N VAL A 109 -7.48 -27.77 20.60
CA VAL A 109 -7.88 -26.53 19.90
C VAL A 109 -7.12 -26.39 18.59
N ALA A 110 -5.81 -26.66 18.60
CA ALA A 110 -4.98 -26.62 17.40
C ALA A 110 -5.47 -27.61 16.32
N GLN A 111 -5.85 -28.82 16.73
CA GLN A 111 -6.32 -29.85 15.80
C GLN A 111 -7.71 -29.56 15.22
N THR A 112 -8.58 -28.91 15.99
CA THR A 112 -9.95 -28.58 15.54
C THR A 112 -9.94 -27.43 14.53
N ILE A 113 -9.08 -26.43 14.75
CA ILE A 113 -8.94 -25.27 13.85
C ILE A 113 -8.21 -25.67 12.55
N ALA A 114 -7.22 -26.56 12.61
CA ALA A 114 -6.44 -26.96 11.43
C ALA A 114 -7.19 -27.91 10.47
N ARG A 115 -8.20 -28.63 10.96
CA ARG A 115 -8.89 -29.68 10.18
C ARG A 115 -9.63 -29.19 8.93
N PRO A 116 -10.42 -28.10 8.95
CA PRO A 116 -11.18 -27.68 7.75
C PRO A 116 -10.31 -27.06 6.65
N PHE A 117 -9.09 -26.58 6.98
CA PHE A 117 -8.25 -25.86 6.03
C PHE A 117 -7.18 -26.71 5.35
N THR A 118 -6.86 -27.89 5.88
CA THR A 118 -5.76 -28.73 5.35
C THR A 118 -6.09 -29.38 4.00
N ALA A 119 -7.31 -29.89 3.81
CA ALA A 119 -7.70 -30.52 2.54
C ALA A 119 -7.75 -29.57 1.32
N PRO A 120 -8.40 -28.40 1.38
CA PRO A 120 -8.45 -27.49 0.22
C PRO A 120 -7.10 -26.84 -0.07
N VAL A 121 -6.31 -26.51 0.96
CA VAL A 121 -4.97 -25.92 0.78
C VAL A 121 -4.01 -26.90 0.11
N GLN A 122 -4.04 -28.19 0.48
CA GLN A 122 -3.19 -29.20 -0.15
C GLN A 122 -3.55 -29.42 -1.62
N THR A 123 -4.84 -29.38 -1.94
CA THR A 123 -5.32 -29.54 -3.32
C THR A 123 -4.89 -28.36 -4.19
N LEU A 124 -4.97 -27.13 -3.65
CA LEU A 124 -4.50 -25.91 -4.31
C LEU A 124 -2.98 -25.96 -4.52
N TRP A 125 -2.23 -26.41 -3.53
CA TRP A 125 -0.78 -26.54 -3.59
C TRP A 125 -0.33 -27.51 -4.68
N ASN A 126 -0.96 -28.69 -4.76
CA ASN A 126 -0.66 -29.68 -5.79
C ASN A 126 -0.93 -29.14 -7.21
N ARG A 127 -2.03 -28.38 -7.39
CA ARG A 127 -2.36 -27.74 -8.67
C ARG A 127 -1.36 -26.65 -9.08
N LEU A 128 -0.89 -25.86 -8.12
CA LEU A 128 0.16 -24.87 -8.38
C LEU A 128 1.46 -25.55 -8.80
N GLN A 129 1.79 -26.69 -8.19
CA GLN A 129 3.01 -27.43 -8.50
C GLN A 129 2.97 -28.08 -9.89
N GLU A 130 1.81 -28.58 -10.34
CA GLU A 130 1.59 -29.02 -11.73
C GLU A 130 1.80 -27.88 -12.74
N VAL A 131 1.26 -26.68 -12.45
CA VAL A 131 1.44 -25.52 -13.33
C VAL A 131 2.91 -25.13 -13.40
N ILE A 132 3.60 -25.01 -12.26
CA ILE A 132 5.01 -24.61 -12.22
C ILE A 132 5.91 -25.62 -12.97
N SER A 133 5.66 -26.92 -12.82
CA SER A 133 6.41 -27.95 -13.53
C SER A 133 6.15 -27.95 -15.04
N SER A 134 4.92 -27.69 -15.49
CA SER A 134 4.62 -27.57 -16.93
C SER A 134 5.33 -26.38 -17.61
N TRP A 135 5.63 -25.31 -16.88
CA TRP A 135 6.32 -24.13 -17.41
C TRP A 135 7.84 -24.30 -17.53
N THR A 136 8.42 -25.32 -16.90
CA THR A 136 9.87 -25.56 -16.89
C THR A 136 10.32 -26.65 -17.87
N ALA A 137 9.37 -27.25 -18.60
CA ALA A 137 9.60 -28.31 -19.58
C ALA A 137 9.47 -27.85 -21.06
N SER A 138 9.42 -26.55 -21.32
CA SER A 138 9.53 -25.93 -22.66
C SER A 138 10.76 -25.03 -22.73
#